data_AF-A0A379GAM7-F1
#
_entry.id   AF-A0A379GAM7-F1
#
_cell.length_a   1.000
_cell.length_b   1.000
_cell.length_c   1.000
_cell.angle_alpha   90.00
_cell.angle_beta   90.00
_cell.angle_gamma   90.00
#
_symmetry.space_group_name_H-M   'P 1'
#
loop_
_entity.id
_entity.type
_entity.pdbx_description
1 polymer ?
#
loop_
_entity_poly.entity_id
_entity_poly.type
_entity_poly.pdbx_seq_one_letter_code
_entity_poly.pdbx_strand_id
1 'polypeptide(L)'
;MEDSTDIKAIAARLQEIDEKARTKGEYNKIGEIYGFSIMVKTESTSKDLFDCSVNRFFVKGQESIYYTYNNGKLATDPKLACQNFVNALERIPKVIESHEKEMEKVAAGKEVYITIANSSWKKEDELRSLKSEAAELDRKIALTLTPPEEETEETEKEKMKQVEGLSGNNHSVGKGNDNLSVQDAEEEKHSQSFKPKWRHYP
;
A
#
# COMPACT_ATOMS: atom_id res chain seq x y z
N MET A 1 22.20 37.73 40.72
CA MET A 1 21.28 36.98 41.61
C MET A 1 19.88 36.79 41.00
N GLU A 2 19.55 37.42 39.87
CA GLU A 2 18.22 37.34 39.23
C GLU A 2 17.91 35.99 38.56
N ASP A 3 18.91 35.30 37.98
CA ASP A 3 18.66 34.06 37.20
C ASP A 3 17.96 32.93 37.99
N SER A 4 18.20 32.85 39.30
CA SER A 4 17.65 31.77 40.12
C SER A 4 16.16 31.90 40.44
N THR A 5 15.64 33.14 40.44
CA THR A 5 14.24 33.41 40.72
C THR A 5 13.39 33.13 39.49
N ASP A 6 13.90 33.48 38.32
CA ASP A 6 13.23 33.25 37.03
C ASP A 6 13.15 31.75 36.69
N ILE A 7 14.23 30.98 36.94
CA ILE A 7 14.22 29.52 36.74
C ILE A 7 13.16 28.86 37.62
N LYS A 8 13.00 29.30 38.87
CA LYS A 8 11.98 28.76 39.78
C LYS A 8 10.56 29.11 39.31
N ALA A 9 10.33 30.34 38.85
CA ALA A 9 9.04 30.76 38.33
C ALA A 9 8.65 29.99 37.05
N ILE A 10 9.61 29.81 36.13
CA ILE A 10 9.42 29.03 34.91
C ILE A 10 9.13 27.57 35.25
N ALA A 11 9.93 26.96 36.13
CA ALA A 11 9.73 25.57 36.54
C ALA A 11 8.37 25.36 37.23
N ALA A 12 7.94 26.29 38.09
CA ALA A 12 6.63 26.23 38.72
C ALA A 12 5.50 26.27 37.67
N ARG A 13 5.62 27.14 36.65
CA ARG A 13 4.69 27.19 35.54
C ARG A 13 4.69 25.91 34.70
N LEU A 14 5.86 25.32 34.46
CA LEU A 14 5.96 24.04 33.75
C LEU A 14 5.32 22.90 34.53
N GLN A 15 5.51 22.85 35.84
CA GLN A 15 4.89 21.87 36.73
C GLN A 15 3.36 22.03 36.75
N GLU A 16 2.86 23.26 36.82
CA GLU A 16 1.43 23.53 36.72
C GLU A 16 0.84 23.01 35.40
N ILE A 17 1.56 23.22 34.29
CA ILE A 17 1.16 22.70 32.98
C ILE A 17 1.21 21.16 32.97
N ASP A 18 2.25 20.56 33.53
CA ASP A 18 2.39 19.10 33.61
C ASP A 18 1.23 18.44 34.37
N GLU A 19 0.71 19.11 35.41
CA GLU A 19 -0.41 18.60 36.19
C GLU A 19 -1.77 18.86 35.50
N LYS A 20 -1.97 20.07 34.96
CA LYS A 20 -3.29 20.56 34.53
C LYS A 20 -3.55 20.44 33.03
N ALA A 21 -2.53 20.36 32.19
CA ALA A 21 -2.76 20.35 30.74
C ALA A 21 -3.53 19.10 30.31
N ARG A 22 -4.53 19.31 29.46
CA ARG A 22 -5.35 18.26 28.85
C ARG A 22 -5.53 18.59 27.37
N THR A 23 -4.55 18.20 26.57
CA THR A 23 -4.47 18.56 25.15
C THR A 23 -5.23 17.61 24.23
N LYS A 24 -5.88 16.57 24.76
CA LYS A 24 -6.61 15.55 23.98
C LYS A 24 -5.75 14.90 22.89
N GLY A 25 -4.43 14.80 23.11
CA GLY A 25 -3.48 14.22 22.16
C GLY A 25 -2.89 15.21 21.15
N GLU A 26 -3.33 16.47 21.15
CA GLU A 26 -2.78 17.52 20.29
C GLU A 26 -1.55 18.20 20.92
N TYR A 27 -0.76 18.87 20.08
CA TYR A 27 0.40 19.65 20.52
C TYR A 27 0.01 21.11 20.77
N ASN A 28 0.09 21.54 22.03
CA ASN A 28 -0.22 22.91 22.42
C ASN A 28 1.06 23.69 22.72
N LYS A 29 1.20 24.89 22.14
CA LYS A 29 2.34 25.77 22.41
C LYS A 29 2.22 26.36 23.82
N ILE A 30 3.30 26.26 24.59
CA ILE A 30 3.37 26.77 25.97
C ILE A 30 4.48 27.80 26.19
N GLY A 31 5.45 27.87 25.28
CA GLY A 31 6.58 28.77 25.42
C GLY A 31 7.55 28.68 24.24
N GLU A 32 8.74 29.24 24.46
CA GLU A 32 9.80 29.34 23.47
C GLU A 32 11.17 29.31 24.15
N ILE A 33 12.15 28.68 23.51
CA ILE A 33 13.55 28.66 23.94
C ILE A 33 14.45 28.79 22.71
N TYR A 34 15.34 29.79 22.68
CA TYR A 34 16.23 30.08 21.54
C TYR A 34 15.51 30.13 20.17
N GLY A 35 14.27 30.64 20.14
CA GLY A 35 13.43 30.69 18.93
C GLY A 35 12.69 29.38 18.59
N PHE A 36 12.90 28.29 19.34
CA PHE A 36 12.16 27.04 19.19
C PHE A 36 10.90 27.03 20.07
N SER A 37 9.76 26.64 19.50
CA SER A 37 8.51 26.58 20.26
C SER A 37 8.47 25.36 21.17
N ILE A 38 8.19 25.58 22.45
CA ILE A 38 7.95 24.51 23.43
C ILE A 38 6.49 24.10 23.35
N MET A 39 6.26 22.80 23.21
CA MET A 39 4.94 22.20 23.05
C MET A 39 4.69 21.19 24.18
N VAL A 40 3.43 21.09 24.61
CA VAL A 40 2.95 20.03 25.51
C VAL A 40 1.91 19.18 24.80
N LYS A 41 1.93 17.87 25.05
CA LYS A 41 0.90 16.92 24.61
C LYS A 41 0.54 15.98 25.75
N THR A 42 -0.75 15.82 26.00
CA THR A 42 -1.29 14.83 26.93
C THR A 42 -1.42 13.49 26.22
N GLU A 43 -0.74 12.47 26.73
CA GLU A 43 -0.92 11.08 26.33
C GLU A 43 -1.73 10.32 27.39
N SER A 44 -2.90 9.82 27.00
CA SER A 44 -3.69 8.94 27.84
C SER A 44 -3.16 7.51 27.73
N THR A 45 -2.78 6.92 28.86
CA THR A 45 -2.43 5.51 28.96
C THR A 45 -3.47 4.80 29.79
N SER A 46 -4.20 3.86 29.20
CA SER A 46 -5.10 2.96 29.90
C SER A 46 -4.30 1.77 30.43
N LYS A 47 -3.77 1.89 31.66
CA LYS A 47 -3.16 0.75 32.38
C LYS A 47 -3.93 0.56 33.68
N ASP A 48 -4.34 -0.68 33.96
CA ASP A 48 -4.99 -1.08 35.20
C ASP A 48 -6.39 -0.49 35.49
N LEU A 49 -7.24 -0.33 34.48
CA LEU A 49 -8.60 0.25 34.58
C LEU A 49 -8.64 1.73 34.99
N PHE A 50 -7.48 2.38 35.14
CA PHE A 50 -7.37 3.82 35.37
C PHE A 50 -6.87 4.52 34.11
N ASP A 51 -7.56 5.58 33.72
CA ASP A 51 -7.10 6.49 32.68
C ASP A 51 -5.98 7.39 33.25
N CYS A 52 -4.74 6.98 33.08
CA CYS A 52 -3.59 7.80 33.45
C CYS A 52 -3.24 8.73 32.30
N SER A 53 -3.53 10.02 32.44
CA SER A 53 -3.07 11.04 31.49
C SER A 53 -1.69 11.56 31.90
N VAL A 54 -0.68 11.39 31.04
CA VAL A 54 0.68 11.89 31.27
C VAL A 54 0.98 13.00 30.27
N ASN A 55 1.44 14.15 30.74
CA ASN A 55 1.89 15.22 29.86
C ASN A 55 3.33 15.00 29.43
N ARG A 56 3.57 15.26 28.13
CA ARG A 56 4.88 15.17 27.52
C ARG A 56 5.25 16.49 26.87
N PHE A 57 6.49 16.87 27.08
CA PHE A 57 7.08 18.11 26.63
C PHE A 57 7.99 17.90 25.43
N PHE A 58 7.89 18.81 24.47
CA PHE A 58 8.60 18.76 23.21
C PHE A 58 9.13 20.13 22.83
N VAL A 59 10.21 20.14 22.07
CA VAL A 59 10.74 21.32 21.40
C VAL A 59 10.50 21.14 19.91
N LYS A 60 9.69 22.01 19.32
CA LYS A 60 9.35 21.97 17.89
C LYS A 60 10.49 22.58 17.08
N GLY A 61 11.08 21.78 16.20
CA GLY A 61 12.08 22.21 15.22
C GLY A 61 11.50 22.96 14.04
N GLN A 62 12.33 23.17 13.02
CA GLN A 62 11.83 23.53 11.70
C GLN A 62 10.93 22.39 11.18
N GLU A 63 9.88 22.76 10.46
CA GLU A 63 8.86 21.85 9.93
C GLU A 63 8.06 21.10 11.02
N SER A 64 7.88 19.78 10.85
CA SER A 64 7.03 18.90 11.68
C SER A 64 7.83 17.98 12.60
N ILE A 65 9.08 18.33 12.92
CA ILE A 65 9.96 17.53 13.78
C ILE A 65 9.85 18.00 15.23
N TYR A 66 9.67 17.05 16.15
CA TYR A 66 9.58 17.31 17.59
C TYR A 66 10.74 16.63 18.31
N TYR A 67 11.53 17.41 19.03
CA TYR A 67 12.63 16.93 19.84
C TYR A 67 12.19 16.79 21.29
N THR A 68 12.72 15.77 21.97
CA THR A 68 12.40 15.54 23.38
C THR A 68 13.56 14.89 24.11
N TYR A 69 13.59 15.11 25.43
CA TYR A 69 14.52 14.49 26.35
C TYR A 69 13.71 13.71 27.40
N ASN A 70 14.26 12.59 27.90
CA ASN A 70 13.58 11.70 28.85
C ASN A 70 12.14 11.33 28.44
N ASN A 71 11.93 11.09 27.15
CA ASN A 71 10.61 10.78 26.57
C ASN A 71 9.53 11.84 26.89
N GLY A 72 9.92 13.10 27.03
CA GLY A 72 9.04 14.23 27.29
C GLY A 72 8.61 14.38 28.73
N LYS A 73 9.12 13.54 29.65
CA LYS A 73 8.79 13.68 31.07
C LYS A 73 9.51 14.88 31.67
N LEU A 74 8.74 15.74 32.36
CA LEU A 74 9.31 16.84 33.12
C LEU A 74 10.07 16.30 34.34
N ALA A 75 11.19 16.95 34.68
CA ALA A 75 11.89 16.65 35.92
C ALA A 75 11.27 17.42 37.08
N THR A 76 11.31 16.85 38.29
CA THR A 76 10.80 17.50 39.50
C THR A 76 11.71 18.65 39.97
N ASP A 77 13.01 18.55 39.72
CA ASP A 77 13.95 19.61 40.05
C ASP A 77 13.80 20.79 39.06
N PRO A 78 13.62 22.04 39.54
CA PRO A 78 13.43 23.21 38.69
C PRO A 78 14.50 23.45 37.63
N LYS A 79 15.78 23.22 37.98
CA LYS A 79 16.88 23.45 37.05
C LYS A 79 16.87 22.39 35.97
N LEU A 80 16.71 21.13 36.36
CA LEU A 80 16.67 20.02 35.43
C LEU A 80 15.44 20.09 34.50
N ALA A 81 14.29 20.55 35.01
CA ALA A 81 13.08 20.76 34.23
C ALA A 81 13.31 21.73 33.06
N CYS A 82 13.99 22.84 33.32
CA CYS A 82 14.35 23.81 32.28
C CYS A 82 15.46 23.27 31.36
N GLN A 83 16.44 22.54 31.90
CA GLN A 83 17.54 21.98 31.13
C GLN A 83 17.12 20.88 30.15
N ASN A 84 16.03 20.14 30.43
CA ASN A 84 15.51 19.09 29.55
C ASN A 84 15.24 19.60 28.12
N PHE A 85 14.80 20.85 27.94
CA PHE A 85 14.57 21.44 26.62
C PHE A 85 15.89 21.69 25.87
N VAL A 86 16.93 22.12 26.56
CA VAL A 86 18.27 22.29 25.99
C VAL A 86 18.85 20.93 25.60
N ASN A 87 18.75 19.95 26.49
CA ASN A 87 19.19 18.57 26.22
C ASN A 87 18.42 17.95 25.03
N ALA A 88 17.17 18.35 24.80
CA ALA A 88 16.42 17.93 23.61
C ALA A 88 17.01 18.53 22.32
N LEU A 89 17.42 19.80 22.34
CA LEU A 89 18.07 20.47 21.22
C LEU A 89 19.47 19.90 20.94
N GLU A 90 20.22 19.49 21.97
CA GLU A 90 21.53 18.84 21.81
C GLU A 90 21.47 17.51 21.04
N ARG A 91 20.27 16.90 20.91
CA ARG A 91 20.10 15.69 20.10
C ARG A 91 20.04 15.97 18.60
N ILE A 92 19.81 17.21 18.18
CA ILE A 92 19.63 17.58 16.77
C ILE A 92 20.81 17.09 15.90
N PRO A 93 22.09 17.34 16.23
CA PRO A 93 23.22 16.90 15.41
C PRO A 93 23.25 15.38 15.22
N LYS A 94 22.97 14.62 16.29
CA LYS A 94 22.94 13.16 16.26
C LYS A 94 21.79 12.63 15.39
N VAL A 95 20.63 13.30 15.43
CA VAL A 95 19.48 12.95 14.60
C VAL A 95 19.79 13.23 13.12
N ILE A 96 20.46 14.35 12.81
CA ILE A 96 20.90 14.69 11.46
C ILE A 96 21.81 13.59 10.92
N GLU A 97 22.89 13.25 11.63
CA GLU A 97 23.84 12.21 11.21
C GLU A 97 23.15 10.85 10.95
N SER A 98 22.22 10.47 11.83
CA SER A 98 21.47 9.23 11.68
C SER A 98 20.61 9.20 10.42
N HIS A 99 19.90 10.30 10.13
CA HIS A 99 19.05 10.37 8.94
C HIS A 99 19.85 10.50 7.65
N GLU A 100 20.98 11.21 7.65
CA GLU A 100 21.89 11.26 6.50
C GLU A 100 22.41 9.86 6.15
N LYS A 101 22.80 9.07 7.16
CA LYS A 101 23.22 7.68 6.97
C LYS A 101 22.10 6.79 6.45
N GLU A 102 20.87 7.00 6.90
CA GLU A 102 19.70 6.27 6.40
C GLU A 102 19.38 6.67 4.95
N MET A 103 19.45 7.96 4.62
CA MET A 103 19.29 8.46 3.26
C MET A 103 20.31 7.85 2.30
N GLU A 104 21.57 7.70 2.70
CA GLU A 104 22.60 7.06 1.88
C GLU A 104 22.23 5.60 1.56
N LYS A 105 21.77 4.85 2.56
CA LYS A 105 21.30 3.46 2.37
C LYS A 105 20.08 3.38 1.45
N VAL A 106 19.11 4.28 1.64
CA VAL A 106 17.90 4.34 0.82
C VAL A 106 18.26 4.73 -0.62
N ALA A 107 19.18 5.66 -0.81
CA ALA A 107 19.66 6.07 -2.14
C ALA A 107 20.36 4.90 -2.86
N ALA A 108 21.23 4.15 -2.17
CA ALA A 108 21.86 2.95 -2.73
C ALA A 108 20.82 1.89 -3.13
N GLY A 109 19.82 1.66 -2.27
CA GLY A 109 18.72 0.74 -2.57
C GLY A 109 17.89 1.18 -3.77
N LYS A 110 17.60 2.48 -3.88
CA LYS A 110 16.84 3.07 -4.99
C LYS A 110 17.47 2.74 -6.35
N GLU A 111 18.79 2.91 -6.50
CA GLU A 111 19.47 2.62 -7.77
C GLU A 111 19.39 1.14 -8.16
N VAL A 112 19.49 0.25 -7.17
CA VAL A 112 19.30 -1.20 -7.39
C VAL A 112 17.87 -1.49 -7.85
N TYR A 113 16.86 -0.90 -7.21
CA TYR A 113 15.45 -1.10 -7.60
C TYR A 113 15.15 -0.53 -8.99
N ILE A 114 15.69 0.65 -9.33
CA ILE A 114 15.58 1.23 -10.68
C ILE A 114 16.21 0.29 -11.71
N THR A 115 17.39 -0.24 -11.43
CA THR A 115 18.09 -1.18 -12.31
C THR A 115 17.25 -2.43 -12.53
N ILE A 116 16.68 -3.00 -11.47
CA ILE A 116 15.82 -4.19 -11.56
C ILE A 116 14.55 -3.88 -12.36
N ALA A 117 13.89 -2.76 -12.08
CA ALA A 117 12.66 -2.37 -12.75
C ALA A 117 12.85 -2.12 -14.25
N ASN A 118 14.00 -1.56 -14.65
CA ASN A 118 14.34 -1.32 -16.05
C ASN A 118 14.98 -2.53 -16.74
N SER A 119 15.40 -3.55 -15.98
CA SER A 119 15.99 -4.76 -16.56
C SER A 119 14.91 -5.61 -17.23
N SER A 120 15.18 -6.08 -18.46
CA SER A 120 14.35 -7.10 -19.09
C SER A 120 14.59 -8.45 -18.43
N TRP A 121 13.55 -9.28 -18.36
CA TRP A 121 13.68 -10.60 -17.78
C TRP A 121 14.47 -11.50 -18.74
N LYS A 122 15.59 -12.06 -18.27
CA LYS A 122 16.52 -12.82 -19.13
C LYS A 122 15.91 -14.04 -19.82
N LYS A 123 14.76 -14.54 -19.33
CA LYS A 123 14.03 -15.68 -19.89
C LYS A 123 12.80 -15.27 -20.68
N GLU A 124 12.62 -13.97 -20.95
CA GLU A 124 11.46 -13.49 -21.68
C GLU A 124 11.40 -14.10 -23.09
N ASP A 125 12.53 -14.15 -23.81
CA ASP A 125 12.60 -14.73 -25.16
C ASP A 125 12.44 -16.25 -25.18
N GLU A 126 12.99 -16.95 -24.17
CA GLU A 126 12.79 -18.40 -23.99
C GLU A 126 11.32 -18.70 -23.71
N LEU A 127 10.68 -17.94 -22.80
CA LEU A 127 9.25 -18.08 -22.51
C LEU A 127 8.40 -17.77 -23.74
N ARG A 128 8.78 -16.77 -24.53
CA ARG A 128 8.09 -16.40 -25.77
C ARG A 128 8.16 -17.53 -26.80
N SER A 129 9.34 -18.14 -26.96
CA SER A 129 9.54 -19.29 -27.85
C SER A 129 8.71 -20.50 -27.42
N LEU A 130 8.76 -20.88 -26.14
CA LEU A 130 7.98 -22.01 -25.60
C LEU A 130 6.47 -21.79 -25.73
N LYS A 131 5.99 -20.55 -25.56
CA LYS A 131 4.58 -20.22 -25.80
C LYS A 131 4.19 -20.38 -27.28
N SER A 132 5.07 -20.00 -28.21
CA SER A 132 4.84 -20.19 -29.64
C SER A 132 4.78 -21.67 -30.01
N GLU A 133 5.72 -22.48 -29.53
CA GLU A 133 5.77 -23.91 -29.78
C GLU A 133 4.53 -24.63 -29.21
N ALA A 134 4.11 -24.28 -27.99
CA ALA A 134 2.89 -24.80 -27.39
C ALA A 134 1.65 -24.48 -28.25
N ALA A 135 1.52 -23.24 -28.75
CA ALA A 135 0.41 -22.86 -29.61
C ALA A 135 0.42 -23.59 -30.97
N GLU A 136 1.60 -23.86 -31.53
CA GLU A 136 1.74 -24.65 -32.75
C GLU A 136 1.33 -26.11 -32.53
N LEU A 137 1.73 -26.71 -31.41
CA LEU A 137 1.31 -28.06 -31.04
C LEU A 137 -0.21 -28.12 -30.83
N ASP A 138 -0.79 -27.16 -30.13
CA ASP A 138 -2.24 -27.06 -29.95
C ASP A 138 -2.98 -26.97 -31.30
N ARG A 139 -2.48 -26.15 -32.25
CA ARG A 139 -3.04 -26.07 -33.60
C ARG A 139 -2.93 -27.39 -34.36
N LYS A 140 -1.78 -28.07 -34.28
CA LYS A 140 -1.60 -29.39 -34.90
C LYS A 140 -2.56 -30.40 -34.31
N ILE A 141 -2.67 -30.47 -33.00
CA ILE A 141 -3.62 -31.37 -32.31
C ILE A 141 -5.05 -31.09 -32.77
N ALA A 142 -5.48 -29.82 -32.79
CA ALA A 142 -6.80 -29.44 -33.26
C ALA A 142 -7.06 -29.88 -34.72
N LEU A 143 -6.11 -29.65 -35.63
CA LEU A 143 -6.21 -30.09 -37.03
C LEU A 143 -6.23 -31.62 -37.18
N THR A 144 -5.52 -32.35 -36.31
CA THR A 144 -5.48 -33.81 -36.36
C THR A 144 -6.73 -34.45 -35.76
N LEU A 145 -7.38 -33.74 -34.81
CA LEU A 145 -8.65 -34.13 -34.21
C LEU A 145 -9.87 -33.65 -35.01
N THR A 146 -9.68 -32.73 -35.97
CA THR A 146 -10.74 -32.34 -36.90
C THR A 146 -10.90 -33.48 -37.93
N PRO A 147 -12.07 -34.13 -38.05
CA PRO A 147 -12.27 -35.19 -39.02
C PRO A 147 -11.99 -34.68 -40.45
N PRO A 148 -11.44 -35.49 -41.36
CA PRO A 148 -11.26 -35.07 -42.75
C PRO A 148 -12.64 -34.74 -43.33
N GLU A 149 -12.89 -33.47 -43.66
CA GLU A 149 -13.98 -33.13 -44.57
C GLU A 149 -13.70 -33.80 -45.91
N GLU A 150 -14.72 -34.48 -46.40
CA GLU A 150 -14.76 -35.33 -47.58
C GLU A 150 -14.34 -34.55 -48.83
N GLU A 151 -13.08 -34.72 -49.26
CA GLU A 151 -12.70 -34.57 -50.67
C GLU A 151 -12.28 -35.94 -51.21
N THR A 152 -13.27 -36.82 -51.33
CA THR A 152 -13.17 -38.02 -52.16
C THR A 152 -14.20 -37.92 -53.28
N GLU A 153 -13.68 -37.63 -54.47
CA GLU A 153 -14.06 -38.24 -55.75
C GLU A 153 -15.55 -38.54 -55.98
N GLU A 154 -16.29 -37.60 -56.56
CA GLU A 154 -17.47 -37.93 -57.38
C GLU A 154 -17.49 -37.11 -58.69
N THR A 155 -16.41 -37.19 -59.46
CA THR A 155 -16.47 -36.97 -60.91
C THR A 155 -16.51 -38.32 -61.62
N GLU A 156 -17.67 -38.98 -61.61
CA GLU A 156 -18.13 -39.91 -62.65
C GLU A 156 -19.43 -40.59 -62.19
N LYS A 157 -20.58 -39.93 -62.44
CA LYS A 157 -21.89 -40.55 -62.71
C LYS A 157 -22.92 -39.49 -63.10
N GLU A 158 -22.64 -38.84 -64.22
CA GLU A 158 -23.70 -38.33 -65.06
C GLU A 158 -24.43 -39.54 -65.66
N LYS A 159 -25.63 -39.86 -65.19
CA LYS A 159 -26.74 -40.44 -65.96
C LYS A 159 -27.96 -40.78 -65.10
N MET A 160 -29.06 -40.09 -65.42
CA MET A 160 -30.46 -40.51 -65.28
C MET A 160 -30.97 -40.55 -63.83
N LYS A 161 -32.09 -39.94 -63.45
CA LYS A 161 -33.27 -39.53 -64.20
C LYS A 161 -34.11 -38.64 -63.28
N GLN A 162 -34.80 -37.67 -63.90
CA GLN A 162 -35.99 -36.97 -63.42
C GLN A 162 -36.86 -37.79 -62.46
N VAL A 163 -37.59 -37.17 -61.54
CA VAL A 163 -39.00 -36.78 -61.77
C VAL A 163 -39.48 -35.83 -60.66
N GLU A 164 -40.07 -34.71 -61.12
CA GLU A 164 -41.20 -33.92 -60.60
C GLU A 164 -41.25 -33.56 -59.09
N GLY A 165 -41.46 -32.32 -58.66
CA GLY A 165 -42.22 -31.22 -59.25
C GLY A 165 -43.48 -30.93 -58.40
N LEU A 166 -43.68 -29.64 -58.08
CA LEU A 166 -44.89 -29.01 -57.48
C LEU A 166 -44.93 -29.10 -55.93
N SER A 167 -45.37 -28.11 -55.15
CA SER A 167 -46.17 -26.89 -55.35
C SER A 167 -45.94 -26.03 -54.09
N GLY A 168 -45.73 -24.72 -54.13
CA GLY A 168 -46.81 -23.75 -54.27
C GLY A 168 -46.98 -22.89 -52.98
N ASN A 169 -46.23 -21.79 -52.94
CA ASN A 169 -46.62 -20.43 -52.53
C ASN A 169 -47.50 -20.16 -51.28
N ASN A 170 -46.91 -19.34 -50.39
CA ASN A 170 -47.31 -17.97 -50.01
C ASN A 170 -47.80 -17.68 -48.58
N HIS A 171 -47.24 -16.55 -48.09
CA HIS A 171 -47.75 -15.60 -47.09
C HIS A 171 -47.65 -16.04 -45.62
N SER A 172 -47.38 -15.19 -44.63
CA SER A 172 -47.11 -13.76 -44.50
C SER A 172 -47.08 -13.49 -42.98
N VAL A 173 -46.27 -12.52 -42.50
CA VAL A 173 -46.41 -11.84 -41.18
C VAL A 173 -46.10 -12.73 -39.94
N GLY A 174 -45.46 -12.30 -38.86
CA GLY A 174 -44.93 -11.03 -38.41
C GLY A 174 -44.62 -11.12 -36.90
N LYS A 175 -43.68 -10.27 -36.45
CA LYS A 175 -43.50 -9.68 -35.10
C LYS A 175 -43.63 -10.53 -33.82
N GLY A 176 -42.54 -10.44 -33.02
CA GLY A 176 -42.54 -10.30 -31.56
C GLY A 176 -42.75 -11.60 -30.78
N ASN A 177 -42.33 -11.78 -29.54
CA ASN A 177 -41.45 -11.05 -28.62
C ASN A 177 -41.28 -12.01 -27.41
N ASP A 178 -40.23 -11.79 -26.61
CA ASP A 178 -40.18 -12.08 -25.17
C ASP A 178 -39.99 -13.53 -24.63
N ASN A 179 -38.78 -13.72 -24.09
CA ASN A 179 -38.46 -14.10 -22.70
C ASN A 179 -38.73 -15.52 -22.13
N LEU A 180 -37.59 -16.13 -21.74
CA LEU A 180 -37.24 -16.66 -20.41
C LEU A 180 -37.76 -18.06 -19.99
N SER A 181 -36.83 -19.01 -19.88
CA SER A 181 -36.78 -19.94 -18.75
C SER A 181 -35.35 -20.43 -18.49
N VAL A 182 -34.91 -20.19 -17.26
CA VAL A 182 -33.65 -20.52 -16.61
C VAL A 182 -33.59 -22.03 -16.29
N GLN A 183 -32.39 -22.51 -15.95
CA GLN A 183 -32.02 -23.72 -15.16
C GLN A 183 -31.53 -24.91 -16.02
N ASP A 184 -30.41 -25.60 -15.76
CA ASP A 184 -29.39 -25.57 -14.70
C ASP A 184 -28.20 -26.49 -15.11
N ALA A 185 -27.09 -26.40 -14.35
CA ALA A 185 -25.95 -27.33 -14.22
C ALA A 185 -24.82 -27.22 -15.27
N GLU A 186 -23.72 -26.51 -15.00
CA GLU A 186 -22.51 -26.95 -14.25
C GLU A 186 -21.47 -27.68 -15.14
N GLU A 187 -20.36 -27.01 -15.48
CA GLU A 187 -19.03 -27.45 -15.05
C GLU A 187 -17.95 -26.37 -15.27
N GLU A 188 -17.07 -26.28 -14.29
CA GLU A 188 -16.21 -25.14 -13.94
C GLU A 188 -15.00 -24.94 -14.85
N LYS A 189 -14.68 -23.66 -15.08
CA LYS A 189 -13.35 -23.21 -15.52
C LYS A 189 -12.45 -23.03 -14.29
N HIS A 190 -11.44 -23.88 -14.13
CA HIS A 190 -10.37 -23.68 -13.16
C HIS A 190 -9.21 -22.89 -13.79
N SER A 191 -9.23 -21.56 -13.64
CA SER A 191 -8.06 -20.70 -13.87
C SER A 191 -7.37 -20.43 -12.54
N GLN A 192 -6.29 -21.14 -12.23
CA GLN A 192 -5.49 -20.85 -11.04
C GLN A 192 -4.55 -19.66 -11.30
N SER A 193 -4.92 -18.49 -10.77
CA SER A 193 -4.06 -17.32 -10.69
C SER A 193 -3.03 -17.48 -9.58
N PHE A 194 -1.74 -17.42 -9.91
CA PHE A 194 -0.64 -17.36 -8.93
C PHE A 194 -0.56 -15.95 -8.31
N LYS A 195 -0.58 -15.85 -6.97
CA LYS A 195 -0.31 -14.60 -6.23
C LYS A 195 0.84 -14.84 -5.24
N PRO A 196 1.94 -14.05 -5.26
CA PRO A 196 3.01 -14.20 -4.30
C PRO A 196 2.61 -13.58 -2.94
N LYS A 197 2.89 -14.30 -1.85
CA LYS A 197 2.75 -13.82 -0.47
C LYS A 197 4.04 -13.12 -0.04
N TRP A 198 3.97 -11.82 0.24
CA TRP A 198 5.04 -11.12 0.95
C TRP A 198 4.98 -11.47 2.44
N ARG A 199 6.11 -11.85 3.03
CA ARG A 199 6.25 -11.98 4.49
C ARG A 199 6.73 -10.65 5.06
N HIS A 200 5.96 -10.08 5.98
CA HIS A 200 6.47 -9.09 6.93
C HIS A 200 7.16 -9.82 8.08
N TYR A 201 8.40 -9.45 8.38
CA TYR A 201 9.08 -9.86 9.60
C TYR A 201 8.89 -8.78 10.69
N PRO A 202 8.79 -9.20 11.96
CA PRO A 202 8.78 -8.31 13.12
C PRO A 202 10.13 -7.63 13.35
#